data_AF-A0A8B7N3M5-F1
#
_entry.id   AF-A0A8B7N3M5-F1
#
_cell.length_a   1.000
_cell.length_b   1.000
_cell.length_c   1.000
_cell.angle_alpha   90.00
_cell.angle_beta   90.00
_cell.angle_gamma   90.00
#
_symmetry.space_group_name_H-M   'P 1'
#
loop_
_entity.id
_entity.type
_entity.pdbx_description
1 polymer ?
#
loop_
_entity_poly.entity_id
_entity_poly.type
_entity_poly.pdbx_seq_one_letter_code
_entity_poly.pdbx_strand_id
1 'polypeptide(L)'
;MLLLLYMLLLRGASSSTVPSTTIIVPSMTYPPEFNTCSMTPVNVQFHSFIAGDVVYKRQVVSADDQLCMSSIAVKLNTTKFSDCAKIAASKAFNSFYFDDQNECWASNYWVSEATVACSGQGVVVYFSDVRLSNFTLPTPTITTFTVTDPKLGESFTVNYVAPCSKFFNFTLNYGSENLGIVMSGQVISYNVPPCTTMTFTLTPSFGETSGAPVNADCITPDIPDVDNLSIDTFVFTTSFVVHFTPTCPGVFTYNLLKDGSSVQPDVQPDASVSFAVQPCTTYSTFTLQPVNPNGTDAGPAISVPTVTTPKLLVLNAATVVNVTMAEGLKIHVDMYDPCSLVSGIEVRTPSSSATPIIHHPSSLDIVVSCSQTNDFSSFTVTLLTTEPYTPVQTKTVSNVNNLLDGMTITPFPAVGKCYAYEGTDVTQAAAKAKCESNCLRLINSREMYLLYRNIPASNSYWIGVKYTSSWTWDWPSSSCTPAQNVPAVPPVWQATYPTSVSQPNNPCAYHNPNTASFGLKNVPCTSVVAGTVCII
;
A
#
# COMPACT_ATOMS: atom_id res chain seq x y z
N MET A 1 48.56 9.15 104.15
CA MET A 1 48.73 10.09 103.01
C MET A 1 49.41 9.40 101.83
N LEU A 2 48.85 8.28 101.35
CA LEU A 2 49.30 7.56 100.15
C LEU A 2 48.17 6.67 99.56
N LEU A 3 46.91 7.07 99.78
CA LEU A 3 45.72 6.37 99.29
C LEU A 3 44.76 7.28 98.50
N LEU A 4 45.09 8.57 98.34
CA LEU A 4 44.27 9.55 97.61
C LEU A 4 44.72 9.79 96.16
N LEU A 5 45.80 9.13 95.70
CA LEU A 5 46.34 9.32 94.34
C LEU A 5 45.90 8.25 93.33
N TYR A 6 45.18 7.20 93.77
CA TYR A 6 44.74 6.11 92.88
C TYR A 6 43.29 6.24 92.37
N MET A 7 42.52 7.21 92.89
CA MET A 7 41.14 7.49 92.46
C MET A 7 41.04 8.55 91.35
N LEU A 8 42.16 9.09 90.87
CA LEU A 8 42.22 10.11 89.80
C LEU A 8 42.48 9.54 88.39
N LEU A 9 42.45 8.20 88.21
CA LEU A 9 42.63 7.54 86.91
C LEU A 9 41.36 6.91 86.32
N LEU A 10 40.20 7.06 86.97
CA LEU A 10 38.92 6.79 86.31
C LEU A 10 38.46 8.07 85.60
N ARG A 11 38.93 8.26 84.35
CA ARG A 11 38.38 9.24 83.42
C ARG A 11 36.87 8.97 83.26
N GLY A 12 36.06 9.73 83.98
CA GLY A 12 34.63 9.81 83.76
C GLY A 12 34.36 10.41 82.38
N ALA A 13 33.54 9.71 81.59
CA ALA A 13 33.06 10.20 80.30
C ALA A 13 32.28 11.51 80.50
N SER A 14 32.78 12.61 79.94
CA SER A 14 32.05 13.87 79.86
C SER A 14 31.23 13.91 78.57
N SER A 15 29.91 13.80 78.67
CA SER A 15 28.99 14.01 77.56
C SER A 15 28.37 15.41 77.64
N SER A 16 28.46 16.22 76.58
CA SER A 16 27.68 17.46 76.47
C SER A 16 26.37 17.18 75.71
N THR A 17 25.23 17.56 76.29
CA THR A 17 23.87 17.39 75.72
C THR A 17 23.27 18.72 75.30
N VAL A 18 23.01 18.94 74.00
CA VAL A 18 22.14 20.01 73.44
C VAL A 18 21.65 19.61 72.02
N PRO A 19 20.75 20.36 71.37
CA PRO A 19 19.38 19.97 71.00
C PRO A 19 19.28 18.98 69.81
N SER A 20 18.12 18.32 69.74
CA SER A 20 17.67 17.39 68.71
C SER A 20 17.92 17.88 67.27
N THR A 21 18.69 17.10 66.49
CA THR A 21 18.77 17.27 65.03
C THR A 21 17.91 16.18 64.39
N THR A 22 16.94 16.55 63.56
CA THR A 22 16.15 15.60 62.76
C THR A 22 17.02 15.09 61.62
N ILE A 23 17.21 13.78 61.51
CA ILE A 23 18.11 13.16 60.52
C ILE A 23 17.37 12.01 59.85
N ILE A 24 17.57 11.88 58.54
CA ILE A 24 16.96 10.86 57.68
C ILE A 24 17.73 9.56 57.82
N VAL A 25 17.04 8.46 58.13
CA VAL A 25 17.57 7.10 57.99
C VAL A 25 16.93 6.48 56.75
N PRO A 26 17.71 5.98 55.78
CA PRO A 26 17.13 5.29 54.64
C PRO A 26 16.58 3.92 55.07
N SER A 27 15.28 3.70 54.88
CA SER A 27 14.69 2.36 55.00
C SER A 27 15.12 1.52 53.79
N MET A 28 15.85 0.42 54.02
CA MET A 28 16.10 -0.57 52.98
C MET A 28 14.82 -1.38 52.73
N THR A 29 14.01 -0.92 51.80
CA THR A 29 13.07 -1.79 51.07
C THR A 29 13.44 -1.75 49.58
N TYR A 30 14.01 -2.85 49.10
CA TYR A 30 14.10 -3.16 47.67
C TYR A 30 12.67 -3.25 47.08
N PRO A 31 12.36 -2.72 45.89
CA PRO A 31 13.07 -1.77 45.03
C PRO A 31 12.50 -0.33 45.15
N PRO A 32 13.28 0.75 44.91
CA PRO A 32 12.74 2.10 44.87
C PRO A 32 12.40 2.50 43.43
N GLU A 33 11.13 2.40 43.06
CA GLU A 33 10.57 3.42 42.18
C GLU A 33 10.48 4.73 42.99
N PHE A 34 10.92 5.82 42.37
CA PHE A 34 10.81 7.22 42.80
C PHE A 34 10.22 7.54 44.19
N ASN A 35 11.00 8.32 44.95
CA ASN A 35 10.50 9.38 45.83
C ASN A 35 9.68 9.04 47.08
N THR A 36 10.04 8.02 47.86
CA THR A 36 9.60 7.99 49.28
C THR A 36 10.69 7.48 50.22
N CYS A 37 11.53 8.38 50.74
CA CYS A 37 12.25 8.12 51.98
C CYS A 37 11.22 8.11 53.13
N SER A 38 10.96 6.95 53.74
CA SER A 38 10.14 6.92 54.95
C SER A 38 10.92 7.57 56.10
N MET A 39 10.32 8.58 56.73
CA MET A 39 10.96 9.43 57.72
C MET A 39 10.89 8.79 59.10
N THR A 40 12.04 8.43 59.69
CA THR A 40 12.12 8.14 61.13
C THR A 40 13.11 9.11 61.79
N PRO A 41 12.64 10.10 62.58
CA PRO A 41 13.52 11.00 63.32
C PRO A 41 14.33 10.22 64.37
N VAL A 42 15.65 10.14 64.21
CA VAL A 42 16.53 9.64 65.29
C VAL A 42 17.08 10.83 66.07
N ASN A 43 16.72 10.92 67.34
CA ASN A 43 17.26 11.92 68.27
C ASN A 43 18.69 11.55 68.66
N VAL A 44 19.70 12.17 68.04
CA VAL A 44 21.10 11.89 68.34
C VAL A 44 21.73 13.03 69.16
N GLN A 45 22.06 12.76 70.43
CA GLN A 45 22.40 13.78 71.44
C GLN A 45 23.89 14.20 71.51
N PHE A 46 24.83 13.47 70.90
CA PHE A 46 26.28 13.67 71.15
C PHE A 46 27.06 14.16 69.92
N HIS A 47 27.89 15.21 70.10
CA HIS A 47 28.81 15.73 69.08
C HIS A 47 30.16 14.98 69.07
N SER A 48 30.59 14.48 70.23
CA SER A 48 31.73 13.57 70.37
C SER A 48 31.56 12.66 71.60
N PHE A 49 32.28 11.53 71.63
CA PHE A 49 32.27 10.57 72.74
C PHE A 49 33.65 9.99 72.99
N ILE A 50 34.05 9.90 74.25
CA ILE A 50 35.35 9.38 74.67
C ILE A 50 35.19 7.92 75.12
N ALA A 51 35.84 7.00 74.43
CA ALA A 51 35.85 5.57 74.73
C ALA A 51 37.29 5.11 75.00
N GLY A 52 37.69 5.10 76.27
CA GLY A 52 39.11 4.88 76.65
C GLY A 52 39.96 6.09 76.24
N ASP A 53 40.96 5.85 75.39
CA ASP A 53 41.85 6.89 74.85
C ASP A 53 41.44 7.39 73.45
N VAL A 54 40.29 6.93 72.94
CA VAL A 54 39.77 7.28 71.61
C VAL A 54 38.61 8.26 71.72
N VAL A 55 38.60 9.32 70.91
CA VAL A 55 37.48 10.27 70.80
C VAL A 55 36.76 10.07 69.47
N TYR A 56 35.53 9.55 69.51
CA TYR A 56 34.68 9.49 68.32
C TYR A 56 33.95 10.81 68.11
N LYS A 57 34.09 11.43 66.94
CA LYS A 57 33.44 12.68 66.53
C LYS A 57 32.33 12.40 65.53
N ARG A 58 31.21 13.10 65.68
CA ARG A 58 30.05 12.98 64.80
C ARG A 58 30.29 13.66 63.46
N GLN A 59 29.96 12.98 62.36
CA GLN A 59 29.92 13.53 61.01
C GLN A 59 28.70 13.03 60.26
N VAL A 60 28.16 13.85 59.35
CA VAL A 60 27.13 13.44 58.42
C VAL A 60 27.79 13.15 57.08
N VAL A 61 27.64 11.93 56.58
CA VAL A 61 28.27 11.46 55.34
C VAL A 61 27.23 11.25 54.25
N SER A 62 27.66 11.24 52.99
CA SER A 62 26.80 10.93 51.85
C SER A 62 26.21 9.52 51.94
N ALA A 63 25.10 9.29 51.23
CA ALA A 63 24.49 7.96 51.13
C ALA A 63 25.45 6.94 50.51
N ASP A 64 26.25 7.34 49.50
CA ASP A 64 27.24 6.46 48.86
C ASP A 64 28.32 5.98 49.82
N ASP A 65 28.74 6.86 50.74
CA ASP A 65 29.72 6.51 51.76
C ASP A 65 29.12 5.60 52.81
N GLN A 66 27.85 5.79 53.17
CA GLN A 66 27.16 4.84 54.03
C GLN A 66 26.98 3.47 53.36
N LEU A 67 26.64 3.40 52.08
CA LEU A 67 26.57 2.14 51.34
C LEU A 67 27.93 1.44 51.31
N CYS A 68 29.01 2.21 51.12
CA CYS A 68 30.36 1.68 51.20
C CYS A 68 30.70 1.15 52.60
N MET A 69 30.43 1.95 53.63
CA MET A 69 30.67 1.60 55.03
C MET A 69 29.91 0.36 55.47
N SER A 70 28.62 0.27 55.12
CA SER A 70 27.72 -0.81 55.52
C SER A 70 28.11 -2.15 54.90
N SER A 71 28.65 -2.15 53.67
CA SER A 71 29.08 -3.37 52.98
C SER A 71 30.17 -4.17 53.69
N ILE A 72 30.93 -3.53 54.60
CA ILE A 72 31.98 -4.17 55.40
C ILE A 72 31.75 -4.02 56.92
N ALA A 73 30.61 -3.44 57.32
CA ALA A 73 30.37 -3.16 58.71
C ALA A 73 30.06 -4.44 59.49
N VAL A 74 30.55 -4.51 60.72
CA VAL A 74 30.32 -5.62 61.64
C VAL A 74 29.30 -5.17 62.67
N LYS A 75 28.22 -5.95 62.81
CA LYS A 75 27.23 -5.75 63.87
C LYS A 75 27.86 -6.00 65.24
N LEU A 76 27.73 -5.03 66.15
CA LEU A 76 28.30 -5.11 67.50
C LEU A 76 27.32 -5.61 68.57
N ASN A 77 26.13 -6.06 68.17
CA ASN A 77 25.08 -6.64 69.03
C ASN A 77 24.76 -5.77 70.27
N THR A 78 24.64 -4.46 70.06
CA THR A 78 24.21 -3.50 71.08
C THR A 78 23.36 -2.42 70.45
N THR A 79 22.42 -1.88 71.22
CA THR A 79 21.59 -0.72 70.84
C THR A 79 21.94 0.52 71.66
N LYS A 80 22.92 0.40 72.58
CA LYS A 80 23.36 1.48 73.46
C LYS A 80 24.59 2.17 72.87
N PHE A 81 24.48 3.49 72.67
CA PHE A 81 25.54 4.34 72.15
C PHE A 81 26.88 4.20 72.90
N SER A 82 26.85 4.26 74.23
CA SER A 82 28.08 4.14 75.05
C SER A 82 28.77 2.79 74.93
N ASP A 83 27.99 1.72 74.78
CA ASP A 83 28.53 0.35 74.66
C ASP A 83 29.06 0.13 73.25
N CYS A 84 28.35 0.65 72.24
CA CYS A 84 28.79 0.66 70.84
C CYS A 84 30.16 1.32 70.68
N ALA A 85 30.34 2.52 71.23
CA ALA A 85 31.63 3.24 71.16
C ALA A 85 32.77 2.50 71.89
N LYS A 86 32.49 1.90 73.05
CA LYS A 86 33.49 1.10 73.80
C LYS A 86 33.89 -0.17 73.06
N ILE A 87 32.91 -0.90 72.51
CA ILE A 87 33.17 -2.11 71.72
C ILE A 87 33.93 -1.74 70.46
N ALA A 88 33.53 -0.67 69.76
CA ALA A 88 34.21 -0.15 68.57
C ALA A 88 35.68 0.18 68.86
N ALA A 89 35.96 0.93 69.94
CA ALA A 89 37.32 1.25 70.36
C ALA A 89 38.13 -0.01 70.70
N SER A 90 37.56 -0.92 71.48
CA SER A 90 38.23 -2.16 71.91
C SER A 90 38.58 -3.10 70.75
N LYS A 91 37.80 -3.04 69.67
CA LYS A 91 38.00 -3.81 68.44
C LYS A 91 38.73 -3.01 67.34
N ALA A 92 39.27 -1.84 67.69
CA ALA A 92 40.02 -0.97 66.79
C ALA A 92 39.24 -0.51 65.53
N PHE A 93 37.92 -0.31 65.63
CA PHE A 93 37.11 0.21 64.54
C PHE A 93 37.22 1.73 64.42
N ASN A 94 37.55 2.20 63.21
CA ASN A 94 37.67 3.62 62.91
C ASN A 94 36.35 4.38 62.97
N SER A 95 35.22 3.71 62.73
CA SER A 95 33.91 4.34 62.75
C SER A 95 32.80 3.41 63.19
N PHE A 96 31.70 3.99 63.64
CA PHE A 96 30.45 3.28 63.89
C PHE A 96 29.22 4.13 63.58
N TYR A 97 28.10 3.47 63.34
CA TYR A 97 26.80 4.08 63.08
C TYR A 97 25.67 3.19 63.62
N PHE A 98 24.45 3.71 63.59
CA PHE A 98 23.24 2.98 63.95
C PHE A 98 22.33 2.89 62.73
N ASP A 99 21.74 1.72 62.49
CA ASP A 99 20.73 1.51 61.44
C ASP A 99 19.34 2.00 61.89
N ASP A 100 18.32 1.76 61.06
CA ASP A 100 16.93 2.10 61.32
C ASP A 100 16.29 1.22 62.42
N GLN A 101 16.89 0.08 62.76
CA GLN A 101 16.51 -0.73 63.92
C GLN A 101 17.26 -0.35 65.20
N ASN A 102 18.06 0.74 65.16
CA ASN A 102 18.89 1.22 66.26
C ASN A 102 19.93 0.17 66.73
N GLU A 103 20.39 -0.68 65.82
CA GLU A 103 21.48 -1.62 66.04
C GLU A 103 22.83 -0.97 65.69
N CYS A 104 23.83 -1.22 66.53
CA CYS A 104 25.17 -0.67 66.33
C CYS A 104 25.99 -1.49 65.32
N TRP A 105 26.53 -0.77 64.33
CA TRP A 105 27.43 -1.28 63.30
C TRP A 105 28.73 -0.51 63.32
N ALA A 106 29.85 -1.20 63.16
CA ALA A 106 31.18 -0.56 63.13
C ALA A 106 32.01 -1.05 61.95
N SER A 107 32.84 -0.16 61.41
CA SER A 107 33.74 -0.48 60.29
C SER A 107 35.07 0.26 60.42
N ASN A 108 36.04 -0.17 59.62
CA ASN A 108 37.34 0.49 59.53
C ASN A 108 37.35 1.67 58.54
N TYR A 109 36.18 2.19 58.15
CA TYR A 109 36.09 3.37 57.30
C TYR A 109 36.58 4.61 58.05
N TRP A 110 37.53 5.32 57.46
CA TRP A 110 38.21 6.44 58.09
C TRP A 110 37.66 7.79 57.57
N VAL A 111 37.85 8.84 58.37
CA VAL A 111 37.15 10.12 58.15
C VAL A 111 37.63 10.86 56.90
N SER A 112 38.89 10.69 56.48
CA SER A 112 39.42 11.33 55.28
C SER A 112 38.85 10.77 53.98
N GLU A 113 38.31 9.55 54.05
CA GLU A 113 37.65 8.85 52.97
C GLU A 113 36.17 9.27 52.87
N ALA A 114 35.63 9.99 53.86
CA ALA A 114 34.25 10.41 53.90
C ALA A 114 34.01 11.77 53.21
N THR A 115 33.00 11.82 52.35
CA THR A 115 32.44 13.03 51.76
C THR A 115 31.41 13.61 52.73
N VAL A 116 31.68 14.82 53.23
CA VAL A 116 30.76 15.55 54.12
C VAL A 116 29.52 15.95 53.32
N ALA A 117 28.33 15.59 53.80
CA ALA A 117 27.08 16.07 53.23
C ALA A 117 26.76 17.47 53.80
N CYS A 118 26.71 18.49 52.94
CA CYS A 118 26.55 19.90 53.36
C CYS A 118 25.09 20.31 53.63
N SER A 119 24.09 19.44 53.41
CA SER A 119 22.68 19.85 53.40
C SER A 119 21.71 18.76 53.85
N GLY A 120 21.50 18.60 55.17
CA GLY A 120 20.32 17.92 55.77
C GLY A 120 19.97 16.48 55.32
N GLN A 121 20.74 15.89 54.42
CA GLN A 121 20.53 14.62 53.75
C GLN A 121 21.85 13.85 53.84
N GLY A 122 21.85 12.75 54.59
CA GLY A 122 23.04 11.96 54.84
C GLY A 122 22.92 11.16 56.13
N VAL A 123 23.88 10.26 56.37
CA VAL A 123 23.85 9.34 57.52
C VAL A 123 24.82 9.80 58.59
N VAL A 124 24.40 9.72 59.85
CA VAL A 124 25.29 10.03 60.99
C VAL A 124 26.25 8.89 61.21
N VAL A 125 27.52 9.22 61.16
CA VAL A 125 28.61 8.31 61.45
C VAL A 125 29.51 8.95 62.51
N TYR A 126 29.99 8.13 63.42
CA TYR A 126 30.94 8.51 64.45
C TYR A 126 32.32 8.01 64.06
N PHE A 127 33.24 8.93 63.78
CA PHE A 127 34.61 8.63 63.39
C PHE A 127 35.57 8.85 64.55
N SER A 128 36.46 7.91 64.77
CA SER A 128 37.59 8.06 65.70
C SER A 128 38.43 9.28 65.31
N ASP A 129 39.00 9.97 66.30
CA ASP A 129 39.91 11.09 66.11
C ASP A 129 41.33 10.65 65.75
N VAL A 130 41.64 9.37 65.98
CA VAL A 130 42.88 8.70 65.59
C VAL A 130 42.59 7.49 64.70
N ARG A 131 43.46 7.21 63.72
CA ARG A 131 43.31 6.04 62.87
C ARG A 131 43.71 4.79 63.65
N LEU A 132 42.73 3.93 63.93
CA LEU A 132 42.91 2.70 64.71
C LEU A 132 43.29 1.51 63.84
N SER A 133 42.73 1.44 62.64
CA SER A 133 42.96 0.35 61.68
C SER A 133 43.08 0.88 60.25
N ASN A 134 43.63 0.06 59.35
CA ASN A 134 43.55 0.35 57.92
C ASN A 134 42.15 0.04 57.39
N PHE A 135 41.66 0.87 56.48
CA PHE A 135 40.43 0.60 55.76
C PHE A 135 40.67 -0.54 54.78
N THR A 136 39.81 -1.55 54.80
CA THR A 136 39.83 -2.66 53.84
C THR A 136 38.60 -2.52 52.96
N LEU A 137 38.81 -2.42 51.65
CA LEU A 137 37.70 -2.40 50.70
C LEU A 137 37.02 -3.77 50.67
N PRO A 138 35.68 -3.82 50.49
CA PRO A 138 35.00 -5.08 50.21
C PRO A 138 35.49 -5.66 48.88
N THR A 139 35.15 -6.93 48.63
CA THR A 139 35.22 -7.47 47.27
C THR A 139 34.32 -6.61 46.36
N PRO A 140 34.83 -6.09 45.23
CA PRO A 140 34.04 -5.23 44.35
C PRO A 140 32.80 -5.99 43.86
N THR A 141 31.61 -5.46 44.14
CA THR A 141 30.32 -6.12 43.83
C THR A 141 29.38 -5.13 43.17
N ILE A 142 28.72 -5.55 42.09
CA ILE A 142 27.67 -4.79 41.39
C ILE A 142 26.33 -5.38 41.80
N THR A 143 25.41 -4.55 42.29
CA THR A 143 24.07 -4.98 42.70
C THR A 143 23.04 -4.85 41.58
N THR A 144 23.17 -3.80 40.76
CA THR A 144 22.33 -3.58 39.58
C THR A 144 23.19 -3.06 38.44
N PHE A 145 22.87 -3.50 37.22
CA PHE A 145 23.48 -2.99 36.01
C PHE A 145 22.42 -3.02 34.90
N THR A 146 22.25 -1.88 34.23
CA THR A 146 21.30 -1.69 33.13
C THR A 146 21.93 -0.78 32.09
N VAL A 147 21.55 -1.00 30.83
CA VAL A 147 21.90 -0.12 29.71
C VAL A 147 20.59 0.40 29.12
N THR A 148 20.47 1.72 29.00
CA THR A 148 19.22 2.39 28.60
C THR A 148 19.46 3.42 27.51
N ASP A 149 18.36 3.94 26.96
CA ASP A 149 18.33 5.04 25.98
C ASP A 149 19.23 4.81 24.75
N PRO A 150 19.18 3.64 24.09
CA PRO A 150 19.96 3.39 22.90
C PRO A 150 19.56 4.35 21.77
N LYS A 151 20.57 5.03 21.21
CA LYS A 151 20.49 5.84 20.00
C LYS A 151 21.30 5.19 18.89
N LEU A 152 20.62 4.81 17.82
CA LEU A 152 21.23 4.12 16.69
C LEU A 152 22.38 4.91 16.08
N GLY A 153 23.49 4.20 15.81
CA GLY A 153 24.70 4.79 15.25
C GLY A 153 25.48 5.73 16.18
N GLU A 154 24.99 5.99 17.39
CA GLU A 154 25.47 7.09 18.21
C GLU A 154 25.91 6.70 19.63
N SER A 155 24.97 6.26 20.48
CA SER A 155 25.24 6.17 21.93
C SER A 155 24.22 5.37 22.73
N PHE A 156 24.55 5.06 23.98
CA PHE A 156 23.65 4.52 24.99
C PHE A 156 24.06 5.02 26.40
N THR A 157 23.19 4.86 27.40
CA THR A 157 23.46 5.24 28.79
C THR A 157 23.73 4.02 29.65
N VAL A 158 24.77 4.08 30.48
CA VAL A 158 25.13 3.04 31.45
C VAL A 158 24.67 3.43 32.84
N ASN A 159 23.92 2.56 33.50
CA ASN A 159 23.49 2.76 34.88
C ASN A 159 23.81 1.53 35.72
N TYR A 160 24.47 1.73 36.86
CA TYR A 160 24.76 0.66 37.81
C TYR A 160 24.75 1.16 39.26
N VAL A 161 24.60 0.22 40.19
CA VAL A 161 24.78 0.45 41.63
C VAL A 161 25.84 -0.51 42.15
N ALA A 162 26.82 0.04 42.87
CA ALA A 162 27.90 -0.72 43.48
C ALA A 162 28.35 -0.04 44.79
N PRO A 163 28.43 -0.75 45.92
CA PRO A 163 29.01 -0.22 47.15
C PRO A 163 30.46 0.22 46.93
N CYS A 164 30.87 1.30 47.58
CA CYS A 164 32.23 1.84 47.45
C CYS A 164 32.64 2.17 45.99
N SER A 165 31.67 2.45 45.10
CA SER A 165 31.93 2.69 43.67
C SER A 165 33.02 3.73 43.40
N LYS A 166 33.12 4.77 44.24
CA LYS A 166 34.17 5.81 44.12
C LYS A 166 35.61 5.29 44.27
N PHE A 167 35.79 4.09 44.81
CA PHE A 167 37.11 3.45 44.98
C PHE A 167 37.39 2.41 43.90
N PHE A 168 36.40 2.00 43.11
CA PHE A 168 36.55 0.96 42.09
C PHE A 168 36.54 1.55 40.69
N ASN A 169 37.30 0.95 39.79
CA ASN A 169 37.17 1.15 38.35
C ASN A 169 36.16 0.13 37.80
N PHE A 170 35.18 0.59 37.04
CA PHE A 170 34.19 -0.27 36.38
C PHE A 170 34.46 -0.29 34.88
N THR A 171 35.01 -1.40 34.40
CA THR A 171 35.34 -1.58 32.99
C THR A 171 34.13 -2.14 32.25
N LEU A 172 33.66 -1.43 31.24
CA LEU A 172 32.56 -1.87 30.39
C LEU A 172 33.11 -2.60 29.17
N ASN A 173 32.51 -3.75 28.85
CA ASN A 173 32.81 -4.51 27.64
C ASN A 173 31.52 -4.84 26.88
N TYR A 174 31.63 -4.94 25.57
CA TYR A 174 30.61 -5.52 24.69
C TYR A 174 31.25 -6.66 23.91
N GLY A 175 30.84 -7.90 24.19
CA GLY A 175 31.56 -9.08 23.72
C GLY A 175 33.04 -9.07 24.17
N SER A 176 33.97 -9.07 23.20
CA SER A 176 35.42 -8.96 23.45
C SER A 176 35.96 -7.53 23.37
N GLU A 177 35.13 -6.55 23.00
CA GLU A 177 35.51 -5.15 22.87
C GLU A 177 35.49 -4.46 24.23
N ASN A 178 36.58 -3.77 24.57
CA ASN A 178 36.69 -2.97 25.80
C ASN A 178 36.31 -1.52 25.50
N LEU A 179 35.23 -1.04 26.11
CA LEU A 179 34.68 0.30 25.93
C LEU A 179 35.22 1.31 26.98
N GLY A 180 36.12 0.86 27.85
CA GLY A 180 36.80 1.69 28.85
C GLY A 180 36.18 1.66 30.24
N ILE A 181 36.70 2.53 31.11
CA ILE A 181 36.20 2.73 32.48
C ILE A 181 35.02 3.69 32.44
N VAL A 182 33.92 3.32 33.09
CA VAL A 182 32.66 4.07 33.04
C VAL A 182 32.11 4.43 34.43
N MET A 183 31.41 5.55 34.49
CA MET A 183 30.63 5.97 35.67
C MET A 183 29.15 5.68 35.47
N SER A 184 28.43 5.45 36.56
CA SER A 184 26.97 5.30 36.52
C SER A 184 26.33 6.62 36.04
N GLY A 185 25.36 6.53 35.12
CA GLY A 185 24.76 7.67 34.43
C GLY A 185 25.55 8.18 33.22
N GLN A 186 26.68 7.56 32.86
CA GLN A 186 27.49 8.00 31.74
C GLN A 186 26.87 7.61 30.38
N VAL A 187 26.86 8.57 29.44
CA VAL A 187 26.54 8.31 28.03
C VAL A 187 27.81 7.84 27.32
N ILE A 188 27.74 6.68 26.67
CA ILE A 188 28.84 6.07 25.94
C ILE A 188 28.59 6.28 24.44
N SER A 189 29.56 6.89 23.75
CA SER A 189 29.55 6.97 22.29
C SER A 189 29.95 5.62 21.71
N TYR A 190 29.03 5.00 20.97
CA TYR A 190 29.19 3.68 20.39
C TYR A 190 28.33 3.57 19.14
N ASN A 191 28.81 2.90 18.10
CA ASN A 191 28.00 2.64 16.91
C ASN A 191 26.97 1.55 17.22
N VAL A 192 25.84 1.96 17.83
CA VAL A 192 24.76 1.06 18.25
C VAL A 192 24.09 0.43 17.00
N PRO A 193 24.22 -0.89 16.79
CA PRO A 193 23.60 -1.56 15.66
C PRO A 193 22.09 -1.68 15.89
N PRO A 194 21.27 -1.66 14.83
CA PRO A 194 19.83 -1.89 14.97
C PRO A 194 19.46 -3.34 15.21
N CYS A 195 18.22 -3.60 15.62
CA CYS A 195 17.62 -4.94 15.63
C CYS A 195 18.44 -5.98 16.37
N THR A 196 19.17 -5.56 17.41
CA THR A 196 20.18 -6.38 18.09
C THR A 196 19.95 -6.32 19.59
N THR A 197 19.95 -7.48 20.23
CA THR A 197 20.14 -7.55 21.68
C THR A 197 21.62 -7.44 21.96
N MET A 198 22.06 -6.30 22.48
CA MET A 198 23.44 -6.07 22.89
C MET A 198 23.63 -6.51 24.34
N THR A 199 24.47 -7.52 24.58
CA THR A 199 24.84 -7.94 25.94
C THR A 199 26.16 -7.28 26.35
N PHE A 200 26.08 -6.42 27.35
CA PHE A 200 27.23 -5.75 27.95
C PHE A 200 27.68 -6.45 29.22
N THR A 201 28.98 -6.39 29.51
CA THR A 201 29.58 -6.90 30.74
C THR A 201 30.30 -5.78 31.47
N LEU A 202 29.94 -5.55 32.74
CA LEU A 202 30.59 -4.59 33.62
C LEU A 202 31.44 -5.32 34.65
N THR A 203 32.74 -5.01 34.69
CA THR A 203 33.72 -5.66 35.57
C THR A 203 34.32 -4.64 36.56
N PRO A 204 34.10 -4.79 37.87
CA PRO A 204 34.64 -3.88 38.88
C PRO A 204 36.07 -4.30 39.30
N SER A 205 36.96 -3.34 39.54
CA SER A 205 38.37 -3.60 39.89
C SER A 205 38.99 -2.54 40.80
N PHE A 206 39.98 -2.93 41.61
CA PHE A 206 40.83 -2.04 42.40
C PHE A 206 42.25 -2.59 42.50
N GLY A 207 43.24 -1.82 42.02
CA GLY A 207 44.61 -2.29 41.91
C GLY A 207 44.69 -3.55 41.04
N GLU A 208 45.29 -4.62 41.56
CA GLU A 208 45.38 -5.94 40.89
C GLU A 208 44.18 -6.87 41.19
N THR A 209 43.21 -6.42 41.98
CA THR A 209 42.05 -7.24 42.38
C THR A 209 40.84 -6.93 41.48
N SER A 210 40.26 -7.96 40.85
CA SER A 210 39.00 -7.86 40.09
C SER A 210 37.86 -8.52 40.86
N GLY A 211 36.69 -7.87 40.85
CA GLY A 211 35.44 -8.45 41.32
C GLY A 211 34.74 -9.27 40.24
N ALA A 212 33.56 -9.81 40.59
CA ALA A 212 32.75 -10.60 39.67
C ALA A 212 32.09 -9.70 38.61
N PRO A 213 32.13 -10.09 37.31
CA PRO A 213 31.43 -9.35 36.26
C PRO A 213 29.92 -9.52 36.35
N VAL A 214 29.17 -8.50 35.94
CA VAL A 214 27.70 -8.52 35.81
C VAL A 214 27.30 -8.12 34.40
N ASN A 215 26.28 -8.78 33.85
CA ASN A 215 25.79 -8.52 32.49
C ASN A 215 24.49 -7.70 32.50
N ALA A 216 24.30 -6.91 31.44
CA ALA A 216 23.04 -6.25 31.14
C ALA A 216 22.78 -6.28 29.64
N ASP A 217 21.53 -6.53 29.27
CA ASP A 217 21.10 -6.49 27.88
C ASP A 217 20.47 -5.14 27.54
N CYS A 218 20.77 -4.65 26.34
CA CYS A 218 20.12 -3.51 25.72
C CYS A 218 19.51 -3.96 24.39
N ILE A 219 18.21 -3.79 24.23
CA ILE A 219 17.54 -4.04 22.96
C ILE A 219 17.58 -2.74 22.17
N THR A 220 18.23 -2.77 21.02
CA THR A 220 18.35 -1.58 20.19
C THR A 220 17.10 -1.40 19.34
N PRO A 221 16.70 -0.14 19.05
CA PRO A 221 15.68 0.12 18.05
C PRO A 221 16.18 -0.33 16.68
N ASP A 222 15.33 -0.31 15.70
CA ASP A 222 15.69 -0.85 14.40
C ASP A 222 16.12 0.24 13.41
N ILE A 223 16.90 -0.05 12.37
CA ILE A 223 17.07 0.94 11.29
C ILE A 223 15.75 0.93 10.52
N PRO A 224 15.17 2.10 10.24
CA PRO A 224 13.96 2.20 9.44
C PRO A 224 14.31 1.95 7.96
N ASP A 225 14.62 0.71 7.62
CA ASP A 225 14.86 0.24 6.25
C ASP A 225 13.85 -0.84 5.87
N VAL A 226 13.77 -1.13 4.58
CA VAL A 226 12.85 -2.12 4.02
C VAL A 226 13.51 -2.90 2.89
N ASP A 227 13.24 -4.21 2.86
CA ASP A 227 13.58 -5.09 1.76
C ASP A 227 12.41 -5.26 0.79
N ASN A 228 12.70 -5.70 -0.44
CA ASN A 228 11.69 -6.04 -1.46
C ASN A 228 10.68 -4.92 -1.80
N LEU A 229 11.08 -3.65 -1.61
CA LEU A 229 10.22 -2.51 -1.91
C LEU A 229 9.85 -2.48 -3.39
N SER A 230 8.56 -2.62 -3.68
CA SER A 230 8.01 -2.59 -5.03
C SER A 230 6.55 -2.15 -5.01
N ILE A 231 6.07 -1.71 -6.17
CA ILE A 231 4.65 -1.46 -6.42
C ILE A 231 4.23 -2.38 -7.55
N ASP A 232 3.16 -3.14 -7.36
CA ASP A 232 2.57 -3.97 -8.40
C ASP A 232 1.03 -3.95 -8.37
N THR A 233 0.41 -4.81 -9.19
CA THR A 233 -1.03 -5.06 -9.19
C THR A 233 -1.87 -3.79 -9.27
N PHE A 234 -1.83 -3.17 -10.46
CA PHE A 234 -2.65 -2.01 -10.76
C PHE A 234 -4.11 -2.43 -11.01
N VAL A 235 -5.00 -1.96 -10.15
CA VAL A 235 -6.46 -2.14 -10.33
C VAL A 235 -7.01 -0.90 -11.02
N PHE A 236 -7.11 -1.00 -12.35
CA PHE A 236 -7.59 0.09 -13.23
C PHE A 236 -6.89 1.42 -12.92
N THR A 237 -7.54 2.55 -13.18
CA THR A 237 -7.03 3.90 -12.94
C THR A 237 -7.13 4.33 -11.46
N THR A 238 -7.23 3.39 -10.51
CA THR A 238 -7.74 3.70 -9.15
C THR A 238 -6.87 3.23 -7.98
N SER A 239 -6.08 2.17 -8.12
CA SER A 239 -5.24 1.68 -7.03
C SER A 239 -4.10 0.78 -7.50
N PHE A 240 -3.13 0.57 -6.60
CA PHE A 240 -2.02 -0.37 -6.74
C PHE A 240 -1.67 -0.98 -5.38
N VAL A 241 -0.86 -2.03 -5.35
CA VAL A 241 -0.37 -2.64 -4.11
C VAL A 241 1.09 -2.24 -3.88
N VAL A 242 1.43 -1.88 -2.64
CA VAL A 242 2.82 -1.62 -2.21
C VAL A 242 3.33 -2.82 -1.45
N HIS A 243 4.39 -3.44 -1.96
CA HIS A 243 5.08 -4.55 -1.33
C HIS A 243 6.36 -4.03 -0.70
N PHE A 244 6.58 -4.37 0.56
CA PHE A 244 7.85 -4.17 1.23
C PHE A 244 7.90 -5.05 2.48
N THR A 245 9.10 -5.45 2.87
CA THR A 245 9.35 -6.16 4.11
C THR A 245 10.13 -5.22 5.01
N PRO A 246 9.53 -4.68 6.09
CA PRO A 246 10.30 -3.93 7.07
C PRO A 246 11.45 -4.82 7.55
N THR A 247 12.67 -4.31 7.55
CA THR A 247 13.81 -5.01 8.18
C THR A 247 13.44 -5.39 9.61
N CYS A 248 12.56 -4.58 10.20
CA CYS A 248 12.25 -4.62 11.60
C CYS A 248 10.77 -4.28 11.86
N PRO A 249 9.92 -5.32 11.84
CA PRO A 249 8.46 -5.17 11.89
C PRO A 249 7.94 -4.59 13.21
N GLY A 250 7.04 -3.62 13.12
CA GLY A 250 6.29 -3.09 14.27
C GLY A 250 6.95 -1.94 15.04
N VAL A 251 8.18 -1.56 14.68
CA VAL A 251 8.90 -0.42 15.31
C VAL A 251 8.57 0.91 14.65
N PHE A 252 8.45 0.94 13.32
CA PHE A 252 8.13 2.13 12.54
C PHE A 252 6.80 1.99 11.82
N THR A 253 6.13 3.11 11.60
CA THR A 253 5.09 3.22 10.58
C THR A 253 5.68 3.84 9.31
N TYR A 254 5.03 3.63 8.18
CA TYR A 254 5.55 4.07 6.88
C TYR A 254 4.49 4.85 6.13
N ASN A 255 4.85 6.05 5.67
CA ASN A 255 3.99 6.87 4.84
C ASN A 255 4.45 6.78 3.39
N LEU A 256 3.54 6.43 2.48
CA LEU A 256 3.82 6.51 1.05
C LEU A 256 3.62 7.95 0.57
N LEU A 257 4.65 8.50 -0.04
CA LEU A 257 4.66 9.84 -0.60
C LEU A 257 4.82 9.77 -2.12
N LYS A 258 4.31 10.79 -2.82
CA LYS A 258 4.54 11.04 -4.25
C LYS A 258 4.93 12.50 -4.41
N ASP A 259 6.10 12.75 -4.99
CA ASP A 259 6.65 14.12 -5.14
C ASP A 259 6.69 14.88 -3.79
N GLY A 260 6.95 14.16 -2.69
CA GLY A 260 6.97 14.71 -1.32
C GLY A 260 5.59 14.94 -0.69
N SER A 261 4.50 14.73 -1.41
CA SER A 261 3.14 14.83 -0.87
C SER A 261 2.63 13.46 -0.40
N SER A 262 1.93 13.43 0.74
CA SER A 262 1.36 12.19 1.28
C SER A 262 0.30 11.60 0.36
N VAL A 263 0.51 10.35 -0.07
CA VAL A 263 -0.46 9.54 -0.80
C VAL A 263 -1.27 8.70 0.17
N GLN A 264 -0.58 7.99 1.06
CA GLN A 264 -1.22 7.17 2.09
C GLN A 264 -0.38 7.14 3.36
N PRO A 265 -0.96 7.49 4.52
CA PRO A 265 -0.29 7.31 5.80
C PRO A 265 -0.40 5.86 6.30
N ASP A 266 0.51 5.47 7.19
CA ASP A 266 0.50 4.19 7.92
C ASP A 266 0.34 2.95 7.02
N VAL A 267 1.02 2.96 5.88
CA VAL A 267 1.04 1.87 4.90
C VAL A 267 1.60 0.62 5.54
N GLN A 268 0.81 -0.45 5.51
CA GLN A 268 1.22 -1.78 5.93
C GLN A 268 1.91 -2.51 4.77
N PRO A 269 2.76 -3.51 5.05
CA PRO A 269 3.23 -4.45 4.03
C PRO A 269 2.06 -5.02 3.21
N ASP A 270 2.23 -5.08 1.89
CA ASP A 270 1.24 -5.59 0.94
C ASP A 270 -0.10 -4.83 0.93
N ALA A 271 -0.10 -3.57 1.37
CA ALA A 271 -1.31 -2.75 1.40
C ALA A 271 -1.73 -2.29 0.01
N SER A 272 -3.04 -2.39 -0.26
CA SER A 272 -3.67 -1.72 -1.39
C SER A 272 -3.77 -0.22 -1.13
N VAL A 273 -3.20 0.57 -2.05
CA VAL A 273 -3.18 2.02 -2.00
C VAL A 273 -4.13 2.62 -3.02
N SER A 274 -5.05 3.45 -2.55
CA SER A 274 -5.97 4.18 -3.42
C SER A 274 -5.26 5.41 -4.00
N PHE A 275 -4.98 5.38 -5.30
CA PHE A 275 -4.31 6.46 -6.00
C PHE A 275 -4.74 6.48 -7.46
N ALA A 276 -5.05 7.67 -7.98
CA ALA A 276 -5.43 7.85 -9.37
C ALA A 276 -4.22 7.60 -10.29
N VAL A 277 -4.09 6.36 -10.77
CA VAL A 277 -3.03 5.99 -11.70
C VAL A 277 -3.45 6.30 -13.13
N GLN A 278 -2.57 6.97 -13.86
CA GLN A 278 -2.73 7.21 -15.29
C GLN A 278 -2.13 6.03 -16.07
N PRO A 279 -2.87 5.41 -16.99
CA PRO A 279 -2.33 4.35 -17.84
C PRO A 279 -1.14 4.85 -18.65
N CYS A 280 -0.20 3.96 -18.99
CA CYS A 280 1.00 4.28 -19.76
C CYS A 280 1.88 5.39 -19.19
N THR A 281 1.75 5.65 -17.90
CA THR A 281 2.58 6.59 -17.16
C THR A 281 3.65 5.84 -16.38
N THR A 282 4.87 6.36 -16.43
CA THR A 282 5.98 5.92 -15.59
C THR A 282 6.08 6.85 -14.39
N TYR A 283 6.02 6.28 -13.19
CA TYR A 283 6.17 6.99 -11.92
C TYR A 283 7.54 6.67 -11.33
N SER A 284 8.34 7.70 -11.05
CA SER A 284 9.71 7.57 -10.54
C SER A 284 9.98 8.37 -9.26
N THR A 285 8.93 8.88 -8.61
CA THR A 285 9.04 9.79 -7.46
C THR A 285 8.18 9.37 -6.27
N PHE A 286 7.79 8.10 -6.26
CA PHE A 286 7.24 7.49 -5.05
C PHE A 286 8.39 7.25 -4.06
N THR A 287 8.16 7.61 -2.81
CA THR A 287 9.08 7.33 -1.71
C THR A 287 8.28 6.78 -0.53
N LEU A 288 8.90 5.90 0.25
CA LEU A 288 8.38 5.39 1.50
C LEU A 288 9.10 6.08 2.64
N GLN A 289 8.40 6.94 3.38
CA GLN A 289 8.93 7.72 4.48
C GLN A 289 8.69 6.97 5.80
N PRO A 290 9.74 6.51 6.50
CA PRO A 290 9.58 5.95 7.84
C PRO A 290 9.24 7.02 8.87
N VAL A 291 8.40 6.67 9.83
CA VAL A 291 7.90 7.55 10.88
C VAL A 291 7.93 6.81 12.22
N ASN A 292 8.32 7.52 13.27
CA ASN A 292 8.30 7.01 14.64
C ASN A 292 6.86 6.84 15.14
N PRO A 293 6.61 6.00 16.17
CA PRO A 293 5.27 5.84 16.76
C PRO A 293 4.64 7.14 17.30
N ASN A 294 5.44 8.16 17.59
CA ASN A 294 5.00 9.49 18.03
C ASN A 294 4.71 10.45 16.86
N GLY A 295 4.83 10.00 15.61
CA GLY A 295 4.57 10.77 14.39
C GLY A 295 5.74 11.61 13.88
N THR A 296 6.93 11.55 14.50
CA THR A 296 8.11 12.30 14.04
C THR A 296 8.90 11.52 13.00
N ASP A 297 9.58 12.25 12.10
CA ASP A 297 10.49 11.67 11.10
C ASP A 297 11.50 10.70 11.76
N ALA A 298 11.58 9.47 11.23
CA ALA A 298 12.47 8.43 11.73
C ALA A 298 13.75 8.26 10.88
N GLY A 299 13.84 8.89 9.70
CA GLY A 299 14.96 8.70 8.80
C GLY A 299 14.69 9.16 7.37
N PRO A 300 15.67 9.04 6.47
CA PRO A 300 15.49 9.45 5.09
C PRO A 300 14.39 8.62 4.39
N ALA A 301 13.65 9.26 3.48
CA ALA A 301 12.68 8.57 2.64
C ALA A 301 13.38 7.57 1.70
N ILE A 302 12.81 6.37 1.60
CA ILE A 302 13.34 5.27 0.78
C ILE A 302 12.70 5.35 -0.59
N SER A 303 13.51 5.48 -1.65
CA SER A 303 13.01 5.57 -3.02
C SER A 303 12.36 4.26 -3.46
N VAL A 304 11.10 4.33 -3.89
CA VAL A 304 10.43 3.20 -4.53
C VAL A 304 10.99 3.06 -5.95
N PRO A 305 11.30 1.84 -6.42
CA PRO A 305 11.71 1.62 -7.80
C PRO A 305 10.72 2.23 -8.80
N THR A 306 11.24 2.72 -9.93
CA THR A 306 10.43 3.26 -11.01
C THR A 306 9.40 2.23 -11.48
N VAL A 307 8.13 2.60 -11.51
CA VAL A 307 7.05 1.70 -11.95
C VAL A 307 6.32 2.28 -13.14
N THR A 308 6.11 1.44 -14.16
CA THR A 308 5.32 1.78 -15.35
C THR A 308 3.98 1.08 -15.27
N THR A 309 2.91 1.85 -15.32
CA THR A 309 1.55 1.33 -15.31
C THR A 309 1.26 0.46 -16.55
N PRO A 310 0.39 -0.55 -16.43
CA PRO A 310 0.05 -1.41 -17.55
C PRO A 310 -0.58 -0.61 -18.69
N LYS A 311 -0.34 -1.10 -19.91
CA LYS A 311 -0.99 -0.60 -21.11
C LYS A 311 -2.45 -1.06 -21.10
N LEU A 312 -3.37 -0.13 -20.87
CA LEU A 312 -4.80 -0.42 -20.86
C LEU A 312 -5.40 -0.10 -22.23
N LEU A 313 -6.00 -1.11 -22.87
CA LEU A 313 -6.81 -0.97 -24.07
C LEU A 313 -8.13 -1.70 -23.85
N VAL A 314 -9.25 -1.07 -24.17
CA VAL A 314 -10.57 -1.69 -24.05
C VAL A 314 -11.45 -1.35 -25.25
N LEU A 315 -12.00 -2.36 -25.91
CA LEU A 315 -13.09 -2.22 -26.88
C LEU A 315 -14.44 -2.21 -26.13
N ASN A 316 -14.91 -1.03 -25.76
CA ASN A 316 -16.13 -0.84 -24.98
C ASN A 316 -17.35 -1.38 -25.73
N ALA A 317 -17.56 -0.90 -26.96
CA ALA A 317 -18.71 -1.26 -27.77
C ALA A 317 -18.41 -1.25 -29.27
N ALA A 318 -19.15 -2.07 -29.99
CA ALA A 318 -19.29 -1.99 -31.43
C ALA A 318 -20.80 -2.06 -31.71
N THR A 319 -21.38 -0.99 -32.23
CA THR A 319 -22.83 -0.84 -32.37
C THR A 319 -23.21 -0.50 -33.80
N VAL A 320 -24.36 -0.99 -34.22
CA VAL A 320 -24.93 -0.62 -35.52
C VAL A 320 -25.61 0.73 -35.35
N VAL A 321 -25.14 1.73 -36.09
CA VAL A 321 -25.74 3.08 -36.08
C VAL A 321 -26.96 3.10 -36.98
N ASN A 322 -26.78 2.64 -38.22
CA ASN A 322 -27.86 2.46 -39.18
C ASN A 322 -27.47 1.43 -40.23
N VAL A 323 -28.49 0.92 -40.92
CA VAL A 323 -28.32 0.17 -42.16
C VAL A 323 -29.13 0.90 -43.21
N THR A 324 -28.48 1.35 -44.28
CA THR A 324 -29.14 2.04 -45.37
C THR A 324 -28.86 1.36 -46.69
N MET A 325 -29.79 1.53 -47.63
CA MET A 325 -29.65 0.99 -48.98
C MET A 325 -28.50 1.67 -49.75
N ALA A 326 -28.18 2.93 -49.42
CA ALA A 326 -27.22 3.75 -50.14
C ALA A 326 -25.79 3.56 -49.65
N GLU A 327 -25.60 3.52 -48.32
CA GLU A 327 -24.29 3.47 -47.68
C GLU A 327 -23.92 2.06 -47.20
N GLY A 328 -24.91 1.20 -46.93
CA GLY A 328 -24.71 -0.12 -46.36
C GLY A 328 -24.82 -0.12 -44.83
N LEU A 329 -23.92 -0.84 -44.16
CA LEU A 329 -23.91 -1.00 -42.71
C LEU A 329 -22.96 0.02 -42.07
N LYS A 330 -23.49 0.93 -41.25
CA LYS A 330 -22.68 1.87 -40.47
C LYS A 330 -22.51 1.36 -39.04
N ILE A 331 -21.26 1.26 -38.61
CA ILE A 331 -20.85 0.74 -37.31
C ILE A 331 -20.16 1.87 -36.54
N HIS A 332 -20.55 2.07 -35.29
CA HIS A 332 -19.81 2.90 -34.35
C HIS A 332 -18.95 2.02 -33.46
N VAL A 333 -17.67 2.35 -33.36
CA VAL A 333 -16.70 1.68 -32.50
C VAL A 333 -16.36 2.60 -31.34
N ASP A 334 -16.67 2.18 -30.13
CA ASP A 334 -16.30 2.85 -28.89
C ASP A 334 -15.15 2.08 -28.24
N MET A 335 -14.03 2.76 -28.07
CA MET A 335 -12.82 2.20 -27.45
C MET A 335 -12.15 3.20 -26.51
N TYR A 336 -11.49 2.66 -25.49
CA TYR A 336 -10.63 3.39 -24.58
C TYR A 336 -9.17 3.00 -24.84
N ASP A 337 -8.43 3.90 -25.49
CA ASP A 337 -7.00 3.74 -25.81
C ASP A 337 -6.19 4.96 -25.33
N PRO A 338 -6.00 5.14 -24.01
CA PRO A 338 -5.22 6.25 -23.45
C PRO A 338 -3.74 6.22 -23.84
N CYS A 339 -3.28 5.09 -24.40
CA CYS A 339 -1.90 4.79 -24.71
C CYS A 339 -1.57 4.89 -26.20
N SER A 340 -2.56 5.21 -27.04
CA SER A 340 -2.44 5.25 -28.51
C SER A 340 -1.81 3.98 -29.08
N LEU A 341 -2.22 2.81 -28.57
CA LEU A 341 -1.72 1.51 -29.02
C LEU A 341 -2.37 1.07 -30.34
N VAL A 342 -3.62 1.47 -30.56
CA VAL A 342 -4.39 1.12 -31.74
C VAL A 342 -3.91 1.95 -32.91
N SER A 343 -3.44 1.27 -33.95
CA SER A 343 -3.03 1.86 -35.22
C SER A 343 -4.06 1.60 -36.33
N GLY A 344 -4.97 0.66 -36.12
CA GLY A 344 -5.99 0.27 -37.10
C GLY A 344 -7.18 -0.45 -36.48
N ILE A 345 -8.33 -0.33 -37.15
CA ILE A 345 -9.56 -1.05 -36.83
C ILE A 345 -9.93 -1.88 -38.05
N GLU A 346 -9.97 -3.20 -37.89
CA GLU A 346 -10.40 -4.13 -38.92
C GLU A 346 -11.87 -4.50 -38.68
N VAL A 347 -12.67 -4.43 -39.74
CA VAL A 347 -14.06 -4.92 -39.73
C VAL A 347 -14.21 -6.04 -40.74
N ARG A 348 -14.75 -7.18 -40.30
CA ARG A 348 -15.08 -8.31 -41.17
C ARG A 348 -16.54 -8.70 -41.03
N THR A 349 -17.13 -9.10 -42.14
CA THR A 349 -18.46 -9.75 -42.18
C THR A 349 -18.27 -11.23 -42.51
N PRO A 350 -19.29 -12.09 -42.34
CA PRO A 350 -19.20 -13.53 -42.64
C PRO A 350 -18.69 -13.87 -44.04
N SER A 351 -18.86 -12.94 -44.97
CA SER A 351 -18.59 -13.11 -46.39
C SER A 351 -17.65 -12.07 -46.99
N SER A 352 -17.01 -11.23 -46.16
CA SER A 352 -16.00 -10.29 -46.63
C SER A 352 -14.83 -11.05 -47.28
N SER A 353 -14.20 -10.43 -48.28
CA SER A 353 -13.03 -10.98 -48.99
C SER A 353 -11.88 -11.32 -48.02
N ALA A 354 -10.95 -12.19 -48.44
CA ALA A 354 -9.77 -12.55 -47.65
C ALA A 354 -8.88 -11.34 -47.31
N THR A 355 -8.99 -10.24 -48.05
CA THR A 355 -8.26 -8.99 -47.80
C THR A 355 -9.07 -8.09 -46.86
N PRO A 356 -8.60 -7.86 -45.63
CA PRO A 356 -9.31 -7.02 -44.68
C PRO A 356 -9.16 -5.53 -45.00
N ILE A 357 -10.21 -4.77 -44.71
CA ILE A 357 -10.20 -3.32 -44.78
C ILE A 357 -9.84 -2.81 -43.39
N ILE A 358 -8.71 -2.11 -43.30
CA ILE A 358 -8.22 -1.50 -42.07
C ILE A 358 -8.58 -0.01 -42.09
N HIS A 359 -9.38 0.41 -41.13
CA HIS A 359 -9.77 1.79 -40.92
C HIS A 359 -8.81 2.46 -39.95
N HIS A 360 -8.58 3.76 -40.14
CA HIS A 360 -7.79 4.55 -39.23
C HIS A 360 -8.52 4.68 -37.88
N PRO A 361 -7.84 4.58 -36.72
CA PRO A 361 -8.47 4.58 -35.39
C PRO A 361 -9.24 5.86 -35.05
N SER A 362 -8.97 6.98 -35.74
CA SER A 362 -9.77 8.21 -35.61
C SER A 362 -11.16 8.12 -36.26
N SER A 363 -11.40 7.10 -37.10
CA SER A 363 -12.68 6.86 -37.75
C SER A 363 -13.52 5.91 -36.89
N LEU A 364 -14.16 6.45 -35.85
CA LEU A 364 -15.05 5.68 -34.97
C LEU A 364 -16.32 5.22 -35.68
N ASP A 365 -16.74 5.95 -36.72
CA ASP A 365 -17.83 5.57 -37.61
C ASP A 365 -17.27 4.88 -38.86
N ILE A 366 -17.51 3.58 -38.97
CA ILE A 366 -17.04 2.72 -40.07
C ILE A 366 -18.23 2.33 -40.94
N VAL A 367 -18.10 2.51 -42.25
CA VAL A 367 -19.12 2.10 -43.23
C VAL A 367 -18.63 0.86 -43.97
N VAL A 368 -19.38 -0.24 -43.82
CA VAL A 368 -19.25 -1.44 -44.65
C VAL A 368 -20.23 -1.32 -45.79
N SER A 369 -19.71 -1.04 -46.98
CA SER A 369 -20.55 -0.79 -48.15
C SER A 369 -21.17 -2.08 -48.71
N CYS A 370 -22.27 -1.92 -49.44
CA CYS A 370 -22.93 -3.03 -50.13
C CYS A 370 -22.07 -3.74 -51.19
N SER A 371 -20.92 -3.14 -51.57
CA SER A 371 -19.96 -3.76 -52.50
C SER A 371 -18.95 -4.67 -51.81
N GLN A 372 -18.81 -4.60 -50.49
CA GLN A 372 -17.73 -5.24 -49.74
C GLN A 372 -18.12 -6.58 -49.08
N THR A 373 -19.42 -6.85 -48.97
CA THR A 373 -19.96 -8.02 -48.27
C THR A 373 -21.21 -8.53 -48.97
N ASN A 374 -21.55 -9.81 -48.83
CA ASN A 374 -22.85 -10.34 -49.25
C ASN A 374 -23.85 -10.48 -48.09
N ASP A 375 -23.39 -10.22 -46.85
CA ASP A 375 -24.17 -10.46 -45.63
C ASP A 375 -23.93 -9.36 -44.59
N PHE A 376 -25.01 -8.88 -44.00
CA PHE A 376 -25.00 -7.93 -42.88
C PHE A 376 -25.50 -8.56 -41.57
N SER A 377 -25.81 -9.86 -41.52
CA SER A 377 -26.35 -10.55 -40.34
C SER A 377 -25.48 -10.42 -39.08
N SER A 378 -24.17 -10.31 -39.27
CA SER A 378 -23.17 -10.18 -38.23
C SER A 378 -21.89 -9.54 -38.76
N PHE A 379 -21.03 -9.08 -37.85
CA PHE A 379 -19.69 -8.60 -38.15
C PHE A 379 -18.77 -8.76 -36.95
N THR A 380 -17.47 -8.72 -37.19
CA THR A 380 -16.42 -8.68 -36.16
C THR A 380 -15.63 -7.39 -36.28
N VAL A 381 -15.40 -6.71 -35.17
CA VAL A 381 -14.47 -5.59 -35.06
C VAL A 381 -13.23 -6.05 -34.33
N THR A 382 -12.05 -5.84 -34.92
CA THR A 382 -10.75 -6.16 -34.33
C THR A 382 -9.91 -4.89 -34.22
N LEU A 383 -9.41 -4.61 -33.02
CA LEU A 383 -8.42 -3.55 -32.78
C LEU A 383 -7.01 -4.09 -33.07
N LEU A 384 -6.23 -3.35 -33.84
CA LEU A 384 -4.89 -3.73 -34.29
C LEU A 384 -3.83 -2.77 -33.75
N THR A 385 -2.67 -3.29 -33.32
CA THR A 385 -1.51 -2.45 -32.92
C THR A 385 -0.63 -2.03 -34.09
N THR A 386 0.37 -1.18 -33.83
CA THR A 386 1.40 -0.76 -34.79
C THR A 386 2.06 -1.93 -35.53
N GLU A 387 2.52 -1.66 -36.75
CA GLU A 387 3.01 -2.67 -37.68
C GLU A 387 4.03 -3.64 -37.07
N PRO A 388 3.87 -4.96 -37.30
CA PRO A 388 2.92 -5.61 -38.20
C PRO A 388 1.57 -5.85 -37.50
N TYR A 389 0.52 -5.12 -37.88
CA TYR A 389 -0.83 -5.08 -37.28
C TYR A 389 -1.26 -6.37 -36.54
N THR A 390 -0.92 -6.46 -35.25
CA THR A 390 -1.29 -7.61 -34.42
C THR A 390 -2.66 -7.39 -33.77
N PRO A 391 -3.58 -8.38 -33.86
CA PRO A 391 -4.87 -8.32 -33.17
C PRO A 391 -4.70 -8.20 -31.65
N VAL A 392 -5.42 -7.27 -31.03
CA VAL A 392 -5.40 -7.08 -29.57
C VAL A 392 -6.71 -7.50 -28.93
N GLN A 393 -7.82 -7.04 -29.49
CA GLN A 393 -9.17 -7.37 -29.03
C GLN A 393 -10.10 -7.50 -30.22
N THR A 394 -10.98 -8.49 -30.16
CA THR A 394 -12.01 -8.73 -31.17
C THR A 394 -13.36 -8.84 -30.51
N LYS A 395 -14.37 -8.19 -31.08
CA LYS A 395 -15.76 -8.29 -30.66
C LYS A 395 -16.62 -8.70 -31.84
N THR A 396 -17.45 -9.71 -31.65
CA THR A 396 -18.44 -10.16 -32.64
C THR A 396 -19.80 -9.57 -32.29
N VAL A 397 -20.46 -8.98 -33.28
CA VAL A 397 -21.84 -8.52 -33.19
C VAL A 397 -22.67 -9.39 -34.12
N SER A 398 -23.70 -10.02 -33.56
CA SER A 398 -24.63 -10.88 -34.29
C SER A 398 -26.05 -10.32 -34.21
N ASN A 399 -26.95 -10.80 -35.07
CA ASN A 399 -28.34 -10.38 -35.13
C ASN A 399 -28.49 -8.88 -35.42
N VAL A 400 -27.69 -8.37 -36.36
CA VAL A 400 -27.80 -6.99 -36.84
C VAL A 400 -29.21 -6.77 -37.39
N ASN A 401 -29.89 -5.75 -36.87
CA ASN A 401 -31.18 -5.34 -37.41
C ASN A 401 -30.97 -4.57 -38.72
N ASN A 402 -31.05 -5.27 -39.83
CA ASN A 402 -30.96 -4.72 -41.18
C ASN A 402 -32.35 -4.59 -41.85
N LEU A 403 -33.41 -4.33 -41.08
CA LEU A 403 -34.76 -4.19 -41.60
C LEU A 403 -35.09 -2.74 -41.97
N LEU A 404 -35.73 -2.55 -43.12
CA LEU A 404 -36.35 -1.33 -43.59
C LEU A 404 -37.84 -1.60 -43.81
N ASP A 405 -38.70 -1.12 -42.90
CA ASP A 405 -40.14 -1.41 -42.89
C ASP A 405 -40.46 -2.91 -43.04
N GLY A 406 -39.69 -3.76 -42.35
CA GLY A 406 -39.83 -5.21 -42.39
C GLY A 406 -39.21 -5.89 -43.62
N MET A 407 -38.61 -5.14 -44.55
CA MET A 407 -37.81 -5.68 -45.65
C MET A 407 -36.35 -5.78 -45.23
N THR A 408 -35.70 -6.91 -45.48
CA THR A 408 -34.28 -7.12 -45.19
C THR A 408 -33.41 -6.41 -46.22
N ILE A 409 -32.61 -5.43 -45.77
CA ILE A 409 -31.57 -4.81 -46.58
C ILE A 409 -30.44 -5.83 -46.77
N THR A 410 -30.23 -6.22 -48.02
CA THR A 410 -29.26 -7.23 -48.41
C THR A 410 -28.22 -6.62 -49.36
N PRO A 411 -26.92 -6.78 -49.08
CA PRO A 411 -25.87 -6.38 -50.00
C PRO A 411 -25.93 -7.15 -51.32
N PHE A 412 -25.54 -6.49 -52.41
CA PHE A 412 -25.33 -7.15 -53.70
C PHE A 412 -24.01 -6.72 -54.34
N PRO A 413 -22.89 -7.36 -53.94
CA PRO A 413 -21.54 -6.99 -54.39
C PRO A 413 -21.35 -6.92 -55.89
N ALA A 414 -22.00 -7.82 -56.64
CA ALA A 414 -21.92 -7.88 -58.09
C ALA A 414 -22.36 -6.56 -58.77
N VAL A 415 -23.22 -5.78 -58.11
CA VAL A 415 -23.74 -4.49 -58.61
C VAL A 415 -23.24 -3.32 -57.76
N GLY A 416 -22.56 -3.59 -56.64
CA GLY A 416 -22.07 -2.59 -55.69
C GLY A 416 -23.18 -1.79 -55.01
N LYS A 417 -24.38 -2.36 -54.89
CA LYS A 417 -25.59 -1.73 -54.33
C LYS A 417 -26.30 -2.70 -53.38
N CYS A 418 -27.12 -2.17 -52.48
CA CYS A 418 -28.03 -2.99 -51.68
C CYS A 418 -29.41 -3.07 -52.36
N TYR A 419 -30.15 -4.12 -52.04
CA TYR A 419 -31.59 -4.24 -52.32
C TYR A 419 -32.32 -4.56 -51.02
N ALA A 420 -33.61 -4.20 -50.93
CA ALA A 420 -34.46 -4.59 -49.82
C ALA A 420 -35.39 -5.70 -50.29
N TYR A 421 -35.47 -6.79 -49.52
CA TYR A 421 -36.27 -7.95 -49.88
C TYR A 421 -37.20 -8.36 -48.74
N GLU A 422 -38.42 -8.74 -49.11
CA GLU A 422 -39.37 -9.38 -48.22
C GLU A 422 -40.08 -10.51 -48.97
N GLY A 423 -40.22 -11.67 -48.32
CA GLY A 423 -40.84 -12.87 -48.89
C GLY A 423 -42.35 -13.00 -48.66
N THR A 424 -43.06 -11.91 -48.35
CA THR A 424 -44.51 -11.93 -48.08
C THR A 424 -45.32 -11.95 -49.37
N ASP A 425 -46.44 -12.67 -49.35
CA ASP A 425 -47.41 -12.70 -50.44
C ASP A 425 -48.18 -11.37 -50.51
N VAL A 426 -47.94 -10.59 -51.56
CA VAL A 426 -48.58 -9.28 -51.76
C VAL A 426 -49.03 -9.09 -53.20
N THR A 427 -49.95 -8.14 -53.43
CA THR A 427 -50.28 -7.68 -54.79
C THR A 427 -49.19 -6.73 -55.31
N GLN A 428 -49.13 -6.51 -56.62
CA GLN A 428 -48.11 -5.60 -57.18
C GLN A 428 -48.27 -4.17 -56.65
N ALA A 429 -49.52 -3.71 -56.47
CA ALA A 429 -49.79 -2.38 -55.93
C ALA A 429 -49.28 -2.23 -54.48
N ALA A 430 -49.44 -3.26 -53.65
CA ALA A 430 -48.92 -3.26 -52.27
C ALA A 430 -47.38 -3.31 -52.25
N ALA A 431 -46.76 -4.14 -53.08
CA ALA A 431 -45.30 -4.20 -53.23
C ALA A 431 -44.71 -2.86 -53.66
N LYS A 432 -45.35 -2.21 -54.64
CA LYS A 432 -44.97 -0.88 -55.14
C LYS A 432 -45.08 0.17 -54.03
N ALA A 433 -46.24 0.27 -53.38
CA ALA A 433 -46.47 1.21 -52.29
C ALA A 433 -45.44 1.03 -51.16
N LYS A 434 -45.06 -0.21 -50.86
CA LYS A 434 -44.03 -0.53 -49.87
C LYS A 434 -42.67 0.03 -50.27
N CYS A 435 -42.21 -0.17 -51.51
CA CYS A 435 -40.96 0.44 -51.97
C CYS A 435 -41.03 1.98 -51.95
N GLU A 436 -42.12 2.56 -52.44
CA GLU A 436 -42.28 4.02 -52.56
C GLU A 436 -42.33 4.73 -51.20
N SER A 437 -42.85 4.07 -50.15
CA SER A 437 -42.87 4.61 -48.79
C SER A 437 -41.47 4.96 -48.25
N ASN A 438 -40.42 4.34 -48.80
CA ASN A 438 -39.02 4.56 -48.46
C ASN A 438 -38.23 5.27 -49.58
N CYS A 439 -38.91 5.90 -50.55
CA CYS A 439 -38.31 6.43 -51.78
C CYS A 439 -37.45 5.42 -52.55
N LEU A 440 -37.81 4.14 -52.48
CA LEU A 440 -37.28 3.08 -53.31
C LEU A 440 -38.25 2.76 -54.45
N ARG A 441 -37.86 1.84 -55.32
CA ARG A 441 -38.70 1.38 -56.43
C ARG A 441 -38.59 -0.11 -56.64
N LEU A 442 -39.65 -0.71 -57.17
CA LEU A 442 -39.53 -2.01 -57.82
C LEU A 442 -38.55 -1.90 -58.98
N ILE A 443 -37.97 -3.02 -59.41
CA ILE A 443 -37.11 -3.06 -60.59
C ILE A 443 -37.87 -2.51 -61.81
N ASN A 444 -37.39 -1.40 -62.36
CA ASN A 444 -38.14 -0.55 -63.29
C ASN A 444 -37.38 -0.22 -64.59
N SER A 445 -36.35 -0.98 -64.93
CA SER A 445 -35.67 -0.89 -66.22
C SER A 445 -35.14 -2.25 -66.64
N ARG A 446 -34.87 -2.41 -67.95
CA ARG A 446 -34.32 -3.66 -68.48
C ARG A 446 -32.92 -3.91 -67.91
N GLU A 447 -32.10 -2.88 -67.81
CA GLU A 447 -30.75 -2.91 -67.29
C GLU A 447 -30.76 -3.36 -65.82
N MET A 448 -31.62 -2.74 -65.00
CA MET A 448 -31.79 -3.13 -63.60
C MET A 448 -32.30 -4.56 -63.47
N TYR A 449 -33.24 -4.98 -64.32
CA TYR A 449 -33.69 -6.37 -64.31
C TYR A 449 -32.56 -7.35 -64.64
N LEU A 450 -31.75 -7.06 -65.66
CA LEU A 450 -30.62 -7.92 -66.00
C LEU A 450 -29.58 -8.02 -64.88
N LEU A 451 -29.43 -6.96 -64.08
CA LEU A 451 -28.56 -6.92 -62.90
C LEU A 451 -29.16 -7.71 -61.73
N TYR A 452 -30.43 -7.47 -61.39
CA TYR A 452 -31.06 -7.99 -60.18
C TYR A 452 -31.83 -9.31 -60.36
N ARG A 453 -31.99 -9.83 -61.57
CA ARG A 453 -32.65 -11.14 -61.81
C ARG A 453 -31.91 -12.35 -61.19
N ASN A 454 -30.67 -12.16 -60.77
CA ASN A 454 -29.84 -13.18 -60.13
C ASN A 454 -29.83 -13.06 -58.59
N ILE A 455 -30.71 -12.24 -58.01
CA ILE A 455 -30.87 -12.19 -56.56
C ILE A 455 -31.19 -13.61 -56.06
N PRO A 456 -30.50 -14.11 -55.02
CA PRO A 456 -30.78 -15.40 -54.41
C PRO A 456 -32.08 -15.33 -53.58
N ALA A 457 -33.22 -15.17 -54.26
CA ALA A 457 -34.55 -15.23 -53.68
C ALA A 457 -35.13 -16.63 -53.89
N SER A 458 -35.60 -17.25 -52.82
CA SER A 458 -36.31 -18.54 -52.90
C SER A 458 -37.71 -18.40 -53.51
N ASN A 459 -38.27 -17.19 -53.50
CA ASN A 459 -39.64 -16.90 -53.92
C ASN A 459 -39.68 -16.04 -55.20
N SER A 460 -40.80 -16.15 -55.92
CA SER A 460 -41.14 -15.20 -56.99
C SER A 460 -41.36 -13.80 -56.41
N TYR A 461 -40.98 -12.75 -57.15
CA TYR A 461 -41.11 -11.37 -56.67
C TYR A 461 -41.57 -10.41 -57.76
N TRP A 462 -42.27 -9.35 -57.33
CA TRP A 462 -42.80 -8.35 -58.25
C TRP A 462 -41.72 -7.54 -58.95
N ILE A 463 -41.98 -7.24 -60.23
CA ILE A 463 -41.19 -6.34 -61.06
C ILE A 463 -42.08 -5.16 -61.42
N GLY A 464 -41.51 -3.95 -61.51
CA GLY A 464 -42.21 -2.74 -61.90
C GLY A 464 -42.51 -2.72 -63.40
N VAL A 465 -43.27 -3.69 -63.90
CA VAL A 465 -43.73 -3.77 -65.30
C VAL A 465 -45.22 -4.04 -65.29
N LYS A 466 -45.96 -3.22 -66.04
CA LYS A 466 -47.41 -3.33 -66.20
C LYS A 466 -47.82 -3.15 -67.65
N TYR A 467 -48.95 -3.75 -68.00
CA TYR A 467 -49.57 -3.58 -69.29
C TYR A 467 -50.80 -2.68 -69.18
N THR A 468 -50.84 -1.62 -69.99
CA THR A 468 -52.01 -0.73 -70.14
C THR A 468 -52.54 -0.82 -71.57
N SER A 469 -51.78 -0.28 -72.52
CA SER A 469 -51.92 -0.45 -73.97
C SER A 469 -50.66 -1.06 -74.61
N SER A 470 -49.54 -0.94 -73.91
CA SER A 470 -48.27 -1.60 -74.17
C SER A 470 -47.60 -1.95 -72.84
N TRP A 471 -46.59 -2.82 -72.88
CA TRP A 471 -45.77 -3.09 -71.71
C TRP A 471 -44.92 -1.87 -71.39
N THR A 472 -45.04 -1.37 -70.16
CA THR A 472 -44.28 -0.21 -69.69
C THR A 472 -43.67 -0.53 -68.34
N TRP A 473 -42.49 0.03 -68.10
CA TRP A 473 -41.92 0.02 -66.76
C TRP A 473 -42.69 1.01 -65.89
N ASP A 474 -43.18 0.54 -64.75
CA ASP A 474 -43.91 1.33 -63.78
C ASP A 474 -42.91 2.07 -62.89
N TRP A 475 -42.98 3.40 -62.90
CA TRP A 475 -42.08 4.28 -62.15
C TRP A 475 -42.74 4.75 -60.83
N PRO A 476 -41.93 5.17 -59.85
CA PRO A 476 -42.42 5.68 -58.58
C PRO A 476 -43.34 6.90 -58.77
N SER A 477 -44.24 7.12 -57.82
CA SER A 477 -45.04 8.34 -57.72
C SER A 477 -44.16 9.61 -57.71
N SER A 478 -44.72 10.74 -58.13
CA SER A 478 -44.05 12.05 -58.27
C SER A 478 -43.41 12.61 -56.99
N SER A 479 -43.52 11.90 -55.87
CA SER A 479 -42.98 12.26 -54.55
C SER A 479 -41.48 12.01 -54.39
N CYS A 480 -40.84 11.13 -55.20
CA CYS A 480 -39.41 10.79 -55.00
C CYS A 480 -38.47 11.09 -56.19
N THR A 481 -38.95 11.54 -57.36
CA THR A 481 -38.23 12.28 -58.45
C THR A 481 -39.12 12.35 -59.73
N PRO A 482 -38.92 13.32 -60.65
CA PRO A 482 -39.81 13.51 -61.80
C PRO A 482 -39.58 12.48 -62.93
N ALA A 483 -40.69 11.98 -63.49
CA ALA A 483 -40.74 10.88 -64.45
C ALA A 483 -40.43 11.29 -65.91
N GLN A 484 -39.77 10.38 -66.64
CA GLN A 484 -39.97 10.24 -68.08
C GLN A 484 -40.50 8.82 -68.36
N ASN A 485 -41.66 8.72 -69.01
CA ASN A 485 -42.21 7.44 -69.45
C ASN A 485 -41.33 6.88 -70.57
N VAL A 486 -40.54 5.84 -70.26
CA VAL A 486 -39.75 5.12 -71.26
C VAL A 486 -40.53 3.87 -71.67
N PRO A 487 -40.89 3.71 -72.96
CA PRO A 487 -41.45 2.45 -73.47
C PRO A 487 -40.52 1.29 -73.11
N ALA A 488 -41.08 0.16 -72.65
CA ALA A 488 -40.24 -0.99 -72.35
C ALA A 488 -39.60 -1.51 -73.65
N VAL A 489 -38.27 -1.43 -73.75
CA VAL A 489 -37.50 -2.33 -74.63
C VAL A 489 -37.89 -3.76 -74.23
N PRO A 490 -38.20 -4.68 -75.17
CA PRO A 490 -38.88 -5.94 -74.86
C PRO A 490 -38.23 -6.63 -73.66
N PRO A 491 -38.99 -6.85 -72.58
CA PRO A 491 -38.50 -7.54 -71.40
C PRO A 491 -37.96 -8.92 -71.79
N VAL A 492 -37.01 -9.46 -71.01
CA VAL A 492 -36.55 -10.85 -71.19
C VAL A 492 -37.63 -11.78 -70.64
N TRP A 493 -38.71 -11.90 -71.40
CA TRP A 493 -39.79 -12.83 -71.14
C TRP A 493 -39.27 -14.25 -71.20
N GLN A 494 -39.82 -15.10 -70.35
CA GLN A 494 -39.64 -16.52 -70.54
C GLN A 494 -40.19 -16.94 -71.92
N ALA A 495 -39.60 -17.96 -72.54
CA ALA A 495 -40.21 -18.63 -73.69
C ALA A 495 -41.69 -18.95 -73.39
N THR A 496 -42.58 -18.68 -74.36
CA THR A 496 -44.07 -18.72 -74.26
C THR A 496 -44.76 -17.59 -73.49
N TYR A 497 -44.01 -16.59 -72.99
CA TYR A 497 -44.58 -15.38 -72.37
C TYR A 497 -44.29 -14.13 -73.23
N PRO A 498 -45.15 -13.09 -73.15
CA PRO A 498 -46.40 -13.03 -72.38
C PRO A 498 -47.51 -13.89 -72.99
N THR A 499 -48.27 -14.62 -72.18
CA THR A 499 -49.18 -15.70 -72.64
C THR A 499 -50.46 -15.23 -73.33
N SER A 500 -50.85 -13.96 -73.17
CA SER A 500 -51.78 -13.21 -74.06
C SER A 500 -52.22 -11.93 -73.36
N VAL A 501 -52.17 -10.79 -74.05
CA VAL A 501 -52.59 -9.46 -73.55
C VAL A 501 -54.08 -9.17 -73.74
N SER A 502 -54.88 -10.19 -74.06
CA SER A 502 -56.31 -10.09 -74.40
C SER A 502 -57.27 -10.16 -73.21
N GLN A 503 -56.79 -10.09 -71.96
CA GLN A 503 -57.66 -10.00 -70.79
C GLN A 503 -57.89 -8.54 -70.37
N PRO A 504 -59.12 -8.14 -69.97
CA PRO A 504 -59.45 -6.78 -69.53
C PRO A 504 -58.80 -6.35 -68.20
N ASN A 505 -57.85 -7.13 -67.66
CA ASN A 505 -57.42 -7.05 -66.27
C ASN A 505 -56.03 -6.42 -66.06
N ASN A 506 -55.51 -5.64 -67.03
CA ASN A 506 -54.22 -4.95 -66.95
C ASN A 506 -53.11 -5.82 -66.32
N PRO A 507 -52.49 -6.78 -67.02
CA PRO A 507 -51.55 -7.70 -66.39
C PRO A 507 -50.25 -7.01 -65.91
N CYS A 508 -49.66 -7.59 -64.87
CA CYS A 508 -48.41 -7.18 -64.25
C CYS A 508 -47.36 -8.29 -64.35
N ALA A 509 -46.08 -7.92 -64.34
CA ALA A 509 -44.99 -8.88 -64.42
C ALA A 509 -44.33 -9.16 -63.07
N TYR A 510 -43.86 -10.39 -62.91
CA TYR A 510 -43.06 -10.83 -61.78
C TYR A 510 -41.89 -11.69 -62.27
N HIS A 511 -40.83 -11.75 -61.47
CA HIS A 511 -39.70 -12.65 -61.69
C HIS A 511 -39.96 -14.00 -61.04
N ASN A 512 -39.70 -15.08 -61.79
CA ASN A 512 -39.77 -16.44 -61.27
C ASN A 512 -38.35 -17.03 -61.16
N PRO A 513 -37.87 -17.33 -59.94
CA PRO A 513 -36.50 -17.81 -59.71
C PRO A 513 -36.29 -19.28 -60.13
N ASN A 514 -37.33 -20.00 -60.58
CA ASN A 514 -37.18 -21.39 -61.00
C ASN A 514 -36.20 -21.53 -62.18
N THR A 515 -35.15 -22.32 -61.95
CA THR A 515 -34.01 -22.59 -62.83
C THR A 515 -34.38 -23.12 -64.21
N ALA A 516 -35.51 -23.82 -64.35
CA ALA A 516 -35.97 -24.35 -65.63
C ALA A 516 -36.65 -23.31 -66.54
N SER A 517 -37.06 -22.16 -65.98
CA SER A 517 -37.95 -21.19 -66.62
C SER A 517 -37.46 -19.74 -66.56
N PHE A 518 -36.23 -19.54 -66.09
CA PHE A 518 -35.58 -18.28 -65.75
C PHE A 518 -36.07 -17.08 -66.61
N GLY A 519 -36.82 -16.15 -66.02
CA GLY A 519 -37.39 -15.05 -66.79
C GLY A 519 -38.61 -14.38 -66.17
N LEU A 520 -39.15 -13.40 -66.88
CA LEU A 520 -40.39 -12.71 -66.52
C LEU A 520 -41.60 -13.53 -66.91
N LYS A 521 -42.60 -13.54 -66.03
CA LYS A 521 -43.96 -14.05 -66.26
C LYS A 521 -44.97 -12.93 -66.01
N ASN A 522 -46.18 -13.07 -66.55
CA ASN A 522 -47.27 -12.11 -66.30
C ASN A 522 -48.51 -12.78 -65.67
N VAL A 523 -49.18 -12.05 -64.79
CA VAL A 523 -50.44 -12.40 -64.11
C VAL A 523 -51.29 -11.13 -63.91
N PRO A 524 -52.60 -11.22 -63.60
CA PRO A 524 -53.37 -10.05 -63.18
C PRO A 524 -52.70 -9.33 -62.00
N CYS A 525 -52.65 -7.98 -62.00
CA CYS A 525 -51.99 -7.20 -60.93
C CYS A 525 -52.60 -7.40 -59.54
N THR A 526 -53.85 -7.89 -59.47
CA THR A 526 -54.57 -8.23 -58.25
C THR A 526 -54.18 -9.59 -57.68
N SER A 527 -53.41 -10.39 -58.42
CA SER A 527 -52.87 -11.66 -57.92
C SER A 527 -51.86 -11.40 -56.80
N VAL A 528 -51.64 -12.39 -55.94
CA VAL A 528 -50.58 -12.34 -54.92
C VAL A 528 -49.34 -13.08 -55.43
N VAL A 529 -48.16 -12.50 -55.18
CA VAL A 529 -46.86 -13.11 -55.47
C VAL A 529 -45.98 -12.99 -54.23
N ALA A 530 -45.18 -14.03 -53.99
CA ALA A 530 -44.45 -14.32 -52.76
C ALA A 530 -43.22 -13.45 -52.46
N GLY A 531 -43.17 -12.21 -52.97
CA GLY A 531 -42.12 -11.30 -52.55
C GLY A 531 -42.09 -9.93 -53.20
N THR A 532 -41.42 -9.02 -52.50
CA THR A 532 -41.15 -7.65 -52.89
C THR A 532 -39.64 -7.44 -52.91
N VAL A 533 -39.12 -6.90 -54.02
CA VAL A 533 -37.72 -6.46 -54.14
C VAL A 533 -37.72 -4.98 -54.46
N CYS A 534 -37.14 -4.18 -53.55
CA CYS A 534 -36.96 -2.74 -53.75
C CYS A 534 -35.49 -2.42 -54.01
N ILE A 535 -35.26 -1.50 -54.94
CA ILE A 535 -33.94 -0.97 -55.31
C ILE A 535 -33.96 0.56 -55.23
N ILE A 536 -32.77 1.18 -55.15
CA ILE A 536 -32.61 2.64 -55.23
C ILE A 536 -32.85 3.14 -56.65
#